data_AF-A0A9P1EF72-F1
#
_entry.id   AF-A0A9P1EF72-F1
#
_cell.length_a   1.000
_cell.length_b   1.000
_cell.length_c   1.000
_cell.angle_alpha   90.00
_cell.angle_beta   90.00
_cell.angle_gamma   90.00
#
_symmetry.space_group_name_H-M   'P 1'
#
loop_
_entity.id
_entity.type
_entity.pdbx_description
1 polymer ?
#
loop_
_entity_poly.entity_id
_entity_poly.type
_entity_poly.pdbx_seq_one_letter_code
_entity_poly.pdbx_strand_id
1 'polypeptide(L)'
;MHWVLAEVDLHAKLVRVYDSMRTSRSMLHAAHLCVRLPLLFRFIQAHPDLSKVEHWNAQLAADVPQQEGGTVCGLMVVCYAEALLLGLPLTPHCEYANVATKRWHFALRLWSLRKPVS
;
A
#
# COMPACT_ATOMS: atom_id res chain seq x y z
N MET A 1 0.13 -16.22 4.74
CA MET A 1 -0.12 -15.20 3.69
C MET A 1 0.17 -13.83 4.28
N HIS A 2 0.86 -12.95 3.55
CA HIS A 2 1.25 -11.62 4.03
C HIS A 2 0.77 -10.56 3.04
N TRP A 3 0.21 -9.46 3.55
CA TRP A 3 -0.29 -8.35 2.75
C TRP A 3 0.63 -7.15 2.94
N VAL A 4 0.98 -6.50 1.84
CA VAL A 4 1.79 -5.28 1.80
C VAL A 4 1.11 -4.26 0.91
N LEU A 5 1.32 -2.97 1.20
CA LEU A 5 0.84 -1.89 0.35
C LEU A 5 2.00 -1.39 -0.50
N ALA A 6 1.79 -1.30 -1.81
CA ALA A 6 2.69 -0.63 -2.74
C ALA A 6 2.00 0.61 -3.28
N GLU A 7 2.57 1.78 -3.01
CA GLU A 7 2.22 3.05 -3.63
C GLU A 7 3.07 3.22 -4.89
N VAL A 8 2.43 3.55 -6.00
CA VAL A 8 3.11 3.75 -7.29
C VAL A 8 2.97 5.21 -7.70
N ASP A 9 4.05 5.97 -7.53
CA ASP A 9 4.15 7.34 -8.03
C ASP A 9 4.59 7.30 -9.50
N LEU A 10 3.67 7.61 -10.41
CA LEU A 10 3.94 7.59 -11.85
C LEU A 10 4.86 8.74 -12.29
N HIS A 11 4.83 9.87 -11.57
CA HIS A 11 5.62 11.05 -11.92
C HIS A 11 7.08 10.86 -11.49
N ALA A 12 7.28 10.47 -10.22
CA ALA A 12 8.61 10.14 -9.69
C ALA A 12 9.12 8.76 -10.15
N LYS A 13 8.26 7.94 -10.77
CA LYS A 13 8.52 6.56 -11.21
C LYS A 13 9.03 5.71 -10.04
N LEU A 14 8.31 5.77 -8.93
CA LEU A 14 8.74 5.24 -7.65
C LEU A 14 7.69 4.30 -7.08
N VAL A 15 8.11 3.09 -6.75
CA VAL A 15 7.31 2.13 -5.99
C VAL A 15 7.71 2.22 -4.52
N ARG A 16 6.85 2.80 -3.69
CA ARG A 16 7.07 2.89 -2.24
C ARG A 16 6.29 1.77 -1.54
N VAL A 17 6.96 1.00 -0.70
CA VAL A 17 6.39 -0.17 -0.02
C VAL A 17 6.15 0.10 1.45
N TYR A 18 4.96 -0.19 1.93
CA TYR A 18 4.60 -0.14 3.34
C TYR A 18 4.38 -1.58 3.83
N ASP A 19 5.31 -2.06 4.65
CA ASP A 19 5.33 -3.42 5.18
C ASP A 19 5.29 -3.40 6.72
N SER A 20 4.16 -3.87 7.29
CA SER A 20 3.95 -3.94 8.74
C SER A 20 4.79 -5.01 9.44
N MET A 21 5.48 -5.88 8.69
CA MET A 21 6.32 -6.97 9.22
C MET A 21 7.81 -6.81 8.87
N ARG A 22 8.21 -5.72 8.19
CA ARG A 22 9.60 -5.46 7.74
C ARG A 22 10.26 -6.67 7.09
N THR A 23 9.55 -7.35 6.20
CA THR A 23 10.10 -8.53 5.54
C THR A 23 10.99 -8.13 4.36
N SER A 24 12.12 -8.79 4.16
CA SER A 24 12.97 -8.59 2.98
C SER A 24 12.28 -8.97 1.65
N ARG A 25 11.24 -9.81 1.71
CA ARG A 25 10.48 -10.26 0.54
C ARG A 25 9.65 -9.15 -0.12
N SER A 26 9.19 -8.16 0.64
CA SER A 26 8.36 -7.09 0.09
C SER A 26 9.13 -6.20 -0.88
N MET A 27 10.41 -5.93 -0.60
CA MET A 27 11.31 -5.20 -1.50
C MET A 27 11.62 -5.98 -2.78
N LEU A 28 11.77 -7.31 -2.71
CA LEU A 28 11.95 -8.13 -3.92
C LEU A 28 10.75 -8.03 -4.86
N HIS A 29 9.53 -8.09 -4.31
CA HIS A 29 8.32 -7.91 -5.11
C HIS A 29 8.21 -6.50 -5.71
N ALA A 30 8.61 -5.46 -4.98
CA ALA A 30 8.62 -4.09 -5.50
C ALA A 30 9.65 -3.89 -6.62
N ALA A 31 10.83 -4.51 -6.52
CA ALA A 31 11.81 -4.53 -7.59
C ALA A 31 11.22 -5.18 -8.86
N HIS A 32 10.48 -6.28 -8.73
CA HIS A 32 9.78 -6.88 -9.87
C HIS A 32 8.71 -5.95 -10.46
N LEU A 33 8.00 -5.16 -9.64
CA LEU A 33 7.07 -4.15 -10.15
C LEU A 33 7.77 -3.07 -10.96
N CYS A 34 8.96 -2.62 -10.54
CA CYS A 34 9.74 -1.62 -11.27
C CYS A 34 10.13 -2.08 -12.69
N VAL A 35 10.27 -3.39 -12.90
CA VAL A 35 10.51 -3.96 -14.23
C VAL A 35 9.21 -4.14 -15.01
N ARG A 36 8.15 -4.62 -14.35
CA ARG A 36 6.88 -5.00 -15.02
C ARG A 36 5.99 -3.81 -15.37
N LEU A 37 5.93 -2.79 -14.52
CA LEU A 37 5.12 -1.59 -14.76
C LEU A 37 5.48 -0.89 -16.09
N PRO A 38 6.76 -0.58 -16.38
CA PRO A 38 7.12 0.01 -17.67
C PRO A 38 6.77 -0.87 -18.88
N LEU A 39 6.89 -2.19 -18.76
CA LEU A 39 6.46 -3.12 -19.83
C LEU A 39 4.94 -3.09 -20.03
N LEU A 40 4.18 -3.05 -18.94
CA LEU A 40 2.72 -2.88 -18.99
C LEU A 40 2.34 -1.54 -19.63
N PHE A 41 3.00 -0.45 -19.25
CA PHE A 41 2.78 0.88 -19.82
C PHE A 41 3.11 0.94 -21.32
N ARG A 42 4.15 0.23 -21.76
CA ARG A 42 4.45 0.05 -23.18
C ARG A 42 3.32 -0.70 -23.89
N PHE A 43 2.84 -1.79 -23.31
CA PHE A 43 1.78 -2.61 -23.90
C PHE A 43 0.47 -1.84 -24.08
N ILE A 44 0.07 -1.05 -23.09
CA ILE A 44 -1.16 -0.25 -23.15
C ILE A 44 -0.99 1.10 -23.87
N GLN A 45 0.18 1.34 -24.49
CA GLN A 45 0.50 2.59 -25.19
C GLN A 45 0.31 3.85 -24.31
N ALA A 46 0.69 3.76 -23.03
CA ALA A 46 0.70 4.91 -22.13
C ALA A 46 1.77 5.94 -22.54
N HIS A 47 1.83 7.07 -21.82
CA HIS A 47 2.81 8.12 -22.08
C HIS A 47 4.24 7.53 -22.19
N PRO A 48 5.01 7.87 -23.25
CA PRO A 48 6.29 7.21 -23.53
C PRO A 48 7.28 7.21 -22.36
N ASP A 49 7.27 8.24 -21.53
CA ASP A 49 8.17 8.33 -20.38
C ASP A 49 7.91 7.29 -19.29
N LEU A 50 6.70 6.73 -19.20
CA LEU A 50 6.37 5.67 -18.25
C LEU A 50 6.91 4.31 -18.71
N SER A 51 7.20 4.15 -20.01
CA SER A 51 7.60 2.88 -20.64
C SER A 51 9.11 2.55 -20.57
N LYS A 52 9.89 3.44 -19.96
CA LYS A 52 11.34 3.35 -19.80
C LYS A 52 11.69 2.72 -18.45
N VAL A 53 12.24 1.51 -18.46
CA VAL A 53 12.46 0.66 -17.26
C VAL A 53 13.49 1.27 -16.32
N GLU A 54 14.58 1.80 -16.88
CA GLU A 54 15.75 2.34 -16.18
C GLU A 54 15.44 3.52 -15.24
N HIS A 55 14.25 4.10 -15.36
CA HIS A 55 13.82 5.23 -14.53
C HIS A 55 12.97 4.83 -13.32
N TRP A 56 12.64 3.54 -13.16
CA TRP A 56 11.81 3.09 -12.05
C TRP A 56 12.66 2.64 -10.86
N ASN A 57 12.29 3.09 -9.67
CA ASN A 57 12.97 2.70 -8.44
C ASN A 57 11.98 2.17 -7.40
N ALA A 58 12.47 1.33 -6.48
CA ALA A 58 11.71 0.82 -5.35
C ALA A 58 12.34 1.30 -4.04
N GLN A 59 11.50 1.65 -3.08
CA GLN A 59 11.95 1.97 -1.72
C GLN A 59 11.00 1.44 -0.67
N LEU A 60 11.55 1.08 0.48
CA LEU A 60 10.76 0.81 1.67
C LEU A 60 10.40 2.16 2.31
N ALA A 61 9.13 2.34 2.68
CA ALA A 61 8.72 3.48 3.47
C ALA A 61 9.42 3.45 4.84
N ALA A 62 9.95 4.60 5.24
CA ALA A 62 10.48 4.80 6.59
C ALA A 62 9.35 4.89 7.61
N ASP A 63 9.66 4.53 8.86
CA ASP A 63 8.81 4.76 10.04
C ASP A 63 7.37 4.21 9.93
N VAL A 64 7.19 3.14 9.16
CA VAL A 64 5.92 2.43 9.04
C VAL A 64 5.60 1.78 10.38
N PRO A 65 4.39 2.00 10.95
CA PRO A 65 3.94 1.28 12.13
C PRO A 65 4.09 -0.24 11.96
N GLN A 66 4.60 -0.92 12.97
CA GLN A 66 4.84 -2.37 12.90
C GLN A 66 3.71 -3.13 13.57
N GLN A 67 3.35 -4.29 13.03
CA GLN A 67 2.45 -5.19 13.73
C GLN A 67 3.23 -6.02 14.75
N GLU A 68 2.64 -6.29 15.91
CA GLU A 68 3.29 -7.08 16.96
C GLU A 68 3.04 -8.60 16.80
N GLY A 69 2.16 -8.99 15.88
CA GLY A 69 1.89 -10.40 15.58
C GLY A 69 0.55 -10.64 14.90
N GLY A 70 0.24 -11.91 14.67
CA GLY A 70 -1.06 -12.36 14.17
C GLY A 70 -1.32 -12.09 12.67
N THR A 71 -2.60 -12.09 12.31
CA THR A 71 -3.09 -12.04 10.92
C THR A 71 -3.58 -10.64 10.51
N VAL A 72 -3.03 -9.59 11.13
CA VAL A 72 -3.53 -8.21 10.95
C VAL A 72 -2.94 -7.47 9.76
N CYS A 73 -1.97 -8.03 9.03
CA CYS A 73 -1.29 -7.33 7.93
C CYS A 73 -2.26 -6.77 6.88
N GLY A 74 -3.35 -7.49 6.58
CA GLY A 74 -4.39 -6.99 5.67
C GLY A 74 -5.09 -5.73 6.18
N LEU A 75 -5.34 -5.65 7.49
CA LEU A 75 -5.94 -4.47 8.11
C LEU A 75 -4.94 -3.30 8.20
N MET A 76 -3.66 -3.59 8.46
CA MET A 76 -2.60 -2.58 8.41
C MET A 76 -2.51 -1.93 7.02
N VAL A 77 -2.56 -2.73 5.95
CA VAL A 77 -2.60 -2.24 4.56
C VAL A 77 -3.75 -1.28 4.31
N VAL A 78 -4.96 -1.60 4.80
CA VAL A 78 -6.13 -0.72 4.65
C VAL A 78 -5.95 0.58 5.46
N CYS A 79 -5.41 0.49 6.68
CA CYS A 79 -5.10 1.68 7.49
C CYS A 79 -4.09 2.60 6.79
N TYR A 80 -3.01 2.03 6.22
CA TYR A 80 -2.01 2.81 5.49
C TYR A 80 -2.62 3.46 4.25
N ALA A 81 -3.40 2.71 3.46
CA ALA A 81 -4.05 3.24 2.28
C ALA A 81 -5.00 4.40 2.62
N GLU A 82 -5.82 4.25 3.68
CA GLU A 82 -6.70 5.30 4.18
C GLU A 82 -5.92 6.56 4.58
N ALA A 83 -4.84 6.41 5.37
CA ALA A 83 -4.03 7.52 5.80
C ALA A 83 -3.38 8.27 4.62
N LEU A 84 -2.77 7.52 3.68
CA LEU A 84 -2.14 8.11 2.49
C LEU A 84 -3.15 8.84 1.60
N LEU A 85 -4.33 8.27 1.35
CA LEU A 85 -5.38 8.90 0.57
C LEU A 85 -5.91 10.19 1.20
N LEU A 86 -5.93 10.26 2.54
CA LEU A 86 -6.37 11.43 3.29
C LEU A 86 -5.24 12.44 3.57
N GLY A 87 -4.01 12.16 3.14
CA GLY A 87 -2.84 12.99 3.44
C GLY A 87 -2.48 13.02 4.94
N LEU A 88 -2.85 11.98 5.70
CA LEU A 88 -2.58 11.86 7.12
C LEU A 88 -1.26 11.11 7.38
N PRO A 89 -0.55 11.44 8.48
CA PRO A 89 0.64 10.68 8.85
C PRO A 89 0.28 9.24 9.25
N LEU A 90 1.18 8.28 9.04
CA LEU A 90 0.92 6.90 9.47
C LEU A 90 0.93 6.75 10.99
N THR A 91 1.76 7.52 11.68
CA THR A 91 1.83 7.55 13.15
C THR A 91 1.16 8.83 13.66
N PRO A 92 0.26 8.75 14.66
CA PRO A 92 -0.17 7.54 15.40
C PRO A 92 -1.35 6.78 14.74
N HIS A 93 -1.84 7.22 13.58
CA HIS A 93 -3.12 6.79 13.01
C HIS A 93 -3.23 5.30 12.64
N CYS A 94 -2.11 4.65 12.35
CA CYS A 94 -2.02 3.26 11.90
C CYS A 94 -1.25 2.37 12.89
N GLU A 95 -1.05 2.82 14.14
CA GLU A 95 -0.41 2.01 15.18
C GLU A 95 -1.16 0.72 15.47
N TYR A 96 -0.41 -0.33 15.82
CA TYR A 96 -0.96 -1.65 16.13
C TYR A 96 -1.98 -1.61 17.28
N ALA A 97 -1.77 -0.75 18.28
CA ALA A 97 -2.70 -0.54 19.38
C ALA A 97 -4.11 -0.12 18.92
N ASN A 98 -4.22 0.56 17.78
CA ASN A 98 -5.48 1.07 17.24
C ASN A 98 -6.21 0.06 16.33
N VAL A 99 -5.59 -1.09 16.03
CA VAL A 99 -6.08 -2.07 15.04
C VAL A 99 -7.45 -2.63 15.41
N ALA A 100 -7.71 -2.94 16.68
CA ALA A 100 -9.00 -3.49 17.10
C ALA A 100 -10.15 -2.50 16.83
N THR A 101 -9.96 -1.24 17.20
CA THR A 101 -10.91 -0.15 16.95
C THR A 101 -11.10 0.09 15.46
N LYS A 102 -10.00 0.15 14.69
CA LYS A 102 -10.04 0.32 13.23
C LYS A 102 -10.81 -0.82 12.56
N ARG A 103 -10.64 -2.07 13.00
CA ARG A 103 -11.40 -3.23 12.49
C ARG A 103 -12.91 -2.99 12.59
N TRP A 104 -13.38 -2.55 13.76
CA TRP A 104 -14.79 -2.24 13.98
C TRP A 104 -15.27 -1.09 13.10
N HIS A 105 -14.48 -0.02 12.98
CA HIS A 105 -14.83 1.12 12.13
C HIS A 105 -14.93 0.72 10.65
N PHE A 106 -14.02 -0.11 10.14
CA PHE A 106 -14.13 -0.61 8.76
C PHE A 106 -15.34 -1.53 8.59
N ALA A 107 -15.60 -2.43 9.53
CA ALA A 107 -16.77 -3.31 9.48
C ALA A 107 -18.09 -2.52 9.46
N LEU A 108 -18.23 -1.51 10.33
CA LEU A 108 -19.41 -0.66 10.38
C LEU A 108 -19.61 0.13 9.08
N ARG A 109 -18.54 0.70 8.51
CA ARG A 109 -18.60 1.43 7.23
C ARG A 109 -18.99 0.52 6.06
N LEU A 110 -18.39 -0.66 5.98
CA LEU A 110 -18.73 -1.63 4.94
C LEU A 110 -20.19 -2.11 5.09
N TRP A 111 -20.66 -2.29 6.32
CA TRP A 111 -22.05 -2.64 6.59
C TRP A 111 -23.02 -1.51 6.20
N SER A 112 -22.72 -0.25 6.55
CA SER A 112 -23.59 0.88 6.22
C SER A 112 -23.70 1.11 4.71
N LEU A 113 -22.61 0.87 3.96
CA LEU A 113 -22.59 0.98 2.49
C LEU A 113 -23.40 -0.12 1.79
N ARG A 114 -23.67 -1.23 2.47
CA ARG A 114 -24.44 -2.36 1.93
C ARG A 114 -25.95 -2.23 2.11
N LYS A 115 -26.43 -1.21 2.82
CA LYS A 115 -27.88 -0.96 2.89
C LYS A 115 -28.35 -0.50 1.50
N PRO A 116 -29.33 -1.18 0.88
CA PRO A 116 -29.91 -0.70 -0.37
C PRO A 116 -30.49 0.69 -0.12
N VAL A 117 -30.23 1.62 -1.04
CA VAL A 117 -30.98 2.87 -1.12
C VAL A 117 -32.42 2.46 -1.38
N SER A 118 -33.26 2.58 -0.34
CA SER A 118 -34.70 2.34 -0.40
C SER A 118 -35.41 3.40 -1.23
#